data_AF-F2SZQ1-F1
#
_entry.id   AF-F2SZQ1-F1
#
_cell.length_a   1.000
_cell.length_b   1.000
_cell.length_c   1.000
_cell.angle_alpha   90.00
_cell.angle_beta   90.00
_cell.angle_gamma   90.00
#
_symmetry.space_group_name_H-M   'P 1'
#
loop_
_entity.id
_entity.type
_entity.pdbx_description
1 polymer ?
#
loop_
_entity_poly.entity_id
_entity_poly.type
_entity_poly.pdbx_seq_one_letter_code
_entity_poly.pdbx_strand_id
1 'polypeptide(L)'
;MDTSLPERGFVSPLAIDSSCIETLQEKLLESLRLRLLTIPGALTSTETKVAILFSGGLDCTLVARLAHDVLPMGAPIDLLNVAFENPRVVAAATKGSISGTSSTSVYDDCPDRRTGISSFQELKRVCPGREWRFVRIDVPYTETMEHRPRVKHLMAPHNTEMDLSIACALYFASRGEGMHHSEYSDREAGVNYTTPARVLLSGLGADEVFAGYSRHAIAFSRHGFRGLVDEVQLDVGRLGKRNLGRDDRVISHWGKEARYPYLDEDFLTWALSRPIWEKCGFGCKQAKTELEPNVEDGKKALRLVAWKLGMKNVAMEKKRAIQFGSRTAKMESGRSRGTQVLE
;
A
#
# COMPACT_ATOMS: atom_id res chain seq x y z
N MET A 1 -21.74 0.52 10.64
CA MET A 1 -20.89 -0.69 10.68
C MET A 1 -21.69 -1.79 11.37
N ASP A 2 -21.71 -2.99 10.80
CA ASP A 2 -22.27 -4.18 11.44
C ASP A 2 -21.45 -4.52 12.69
N THR A 3 -22.15 -4.64 13.81
CA THR A 3 -21.60 -4.92 15.14
C THR A 3 -22.04 -6.28 15.68
N SER A 4 -22.66 -7.10 14.83
CA SER A 4 -23.08 -8.45 15.17
C SER A 4 -21.89 -9.31 15.62
N LEU A 5 -22.20 -10.28 16.48
CA LEU A 5 -21.25 -11.26 17.01
C LEU A 5 -21.72 -12.66 16.59
N PRO A 6 -20.82 -13.63 16.39
CA PRO A 6 -21.21 -14.97 15.94
C PRO A 6 -22.00 -15.70 17.04
N GLU A 7 -23.19 -16.19 16.70
CA GLU A 7 -24.19 -16.75 17.64
C GLU A 7 -23.71 -17.99 18.43
N ARG A 8 -22.68 -18.71 17.95
CA ARG A 8 -22.20 -19.95 18.59
C ARG A 8 -20.68 -20.03 18.73
N GLY A 9 -19.97 -18.91 18.56
CA GLY A 9 -18.50 -18.87 18.57
C GLY A 9 -17.82 -19.63 17.42
N PHE A 10 -18.58 -20.31 16.56
CA PHE A 10 -18.08 -20.94 15.35
C PHE A 10 -18.33 -20.03 14.16
N VAL A 11 -17.25 -19.76 13.45
CA VAL A 11 -17.29 -19.00 12.20
C VAL A 11 -16.77 -19.90 11.09
N SER A 12 -17.53 -19.95 10.00
CA SER A 12 -17.12 -20.68 8.81
C SER A 12 -15.80 -20.13 8.26
N PRO A 13 -14.87 -20.98 7.82
CA PRO A 13 -13.65 -20.51 7.20
C PRO A 13 -13.93 -19.66 5.96
N LEU A 14 -13.12 -18.61 5.76
CA LEU A 14 -13.08 -17.88 4.51
C LEU A 14 -12.22 -18.64 3.51
N ALA A 15 -12.83 -18.97 2.37
CA ALA A 15 -12.22 -19.67 1.24
C ALA A 15 -12.33 -18.83 -0.04
N ILE A 16 -11.54 -19.18 -1.05
CA ILE A 16 -11.48 -18.48 -2.35
C ILE A 16 -12.85 -18.43 -3.05
N ASP A 17 -13.66 -19.48 -2.88
CA ASP A 17 -14.99 -19.67 -3.47
C ASP A 17 -16.13 -19.17 -2.59
N SER A 18 -15.83 -18.57 -1.43
CA SER A 18 -16.85 -17.93 -0.59
C SER A 18 -17.50 -16.76 -1.35
N SER A 19 -18.83 -16.69 -1.36
CA SER A 19 -19.59 -15.66 -2.10
C SER A 19 -19.23 -14.22 -1.73
N CYS A 20 -18.84 -14.00 -0.46
CA CYS A 20 -18.37 -12.70 0.01
C CYS A 20 -17.05 -12.27 -0.66
N ILE A 21 -16.19 -13.20 -1.08
CA ILE A 21 -14.92 -12.92 -1.77
C ILE A 21 -15.17 -12.52 -3.22
N GLU A 22 -16.13 -13.16 -3.88
CA GLU A 22 -16.58 -12.76 -5.22
C GLU A 22 -17.21 -11.36 -5.19
N THR A 23 -18.15 -11.14 -4.26
CA THR A 23 -18.80 -9.83 -4.09
C THR A 23 -17.77 -8.73 -3.75
N LEU A 24 -16.76 -9.05 -2.94
CA LEU A 24 -15.66 -8.13 -2.61
C LEU A 24 -14.88 -7.70 -3.86
N GLN A 25 -14.53 -8.65 -4.71
CA GLN A 25 -13.80 -8.37 -5.95
C GLN A 25 -14.63 -7.48 -6.87
N GLU A 26 -15.92 -7.78 -7.06
CA GLU A 26 -16.83 -7.00 -7.89
C GLU A 26 -16.99 -5.57 -7.39
N LYS A 27 -17.25 -5.39 -6.09
CA LYS A 27 -17.44 -4.06 -5.48
C LYS A 27 -16.17 -3.22 -5.52
N LEU A 28 -15.00 -3.83 -5.31
CA LEU A 28 -13.73 -3.11 -5.44
C LEU A 28 -13.44 -2.71 -6.89
N LEU A 29 -13.80 -3.57 -7.86
CA LEU A 29 -13.66 -3.27 -9.28
C LEU A 29 -14.60 -2.13 -9.71
N GLU A 30 -15.84 -2.10 -9.21
CA GLU A 30 -16.80 -1.00 -9.42
C GLU A 30 -16.25 0.33 -8.91
N SER A 31 -15.76 0.35 -7.66
CA SER A 31 -15.08 1.51 -7.07
C SER A 31 -13.90 2.00 -7.91
N LEU A 32 -13.09 1.07 -8.45
CA LEU A 32 -11.97 1.39 -9.34
C LEU A 32 -12.40 1.95 -10.68
N ARG A 33 -13.46 1.41 -11.30
CA ARG A 33 -13.99 1.91 -12.57
C ARG A 33 -14.36 3.39 -12.49
N LEU A 34 -15.07 3.79 -11.43
CA LEU A 34 -15.43 5.20 -11.20
C LEU A 34 -14.20 6.11 -11.10
N ARG A 35 -13.12 5.62 -10.47
CA ARG A 35 -11.87 6.36 -10.26
C ARG A 35 -10.95 6.38 -11.47
N LEU A 36 -11.08 5.43 -12.40
CA LEU A 36 -10.22 5.32 -13.58
C LEU A 36 -10.87 5.92 -14.82
N LEU A 37 -12.15 5.64 -15.06
CA LEU A 37 -12.84 6.02 -16.28
C LEU A 37 -13.20 7.51 -16.35
N THR A 38 -13.20 8.19 -15.21
CA THR A 38 -13.42 9.65 -15.11
C THR A 38 -12.15 10.46 -15.37
N ILE A 39 -11.01 9.81 -15.60
CA ILE A 39 -9.74 10.48 -15.87
C ILE A 39 -9.70 10.90 -17.35
N PRO A 40 -9.47 12.18 -17.66
CA PRO A 40 -9.38 12.64 -19.04
C PRO A 40 -8.33 11.87 -19.85
N GLY A 41 -8.76 11.27 -20.96
CA GLY A 41 -7.90 10.51 -21.86
C GLY A 41 -7.50 9.11 -21.37
N ALA A 42 -7.99 8.62 -20.23
CA ALA A 42 -7.59 7.29 -19.73
C ALA A 42 -7.97 6.12 -20.65
N LEU A 43 -8.98 6.32 -21.52
CA LEU A 43 -9.41 5.31 -22.48
C LEU A 43 -8.81 5.47 -23.89
N THR A 44 -8.22 6.63 -24.20
CA THR A 44 -7.84 6.99 -25.57
C THR A 44 -6.36 7.35 -25.72
N SER A 45 -5.70 7.72 -24.62
CA SER A 45 -4.30 8.13 -24.62
C SER A 45 -3.37 6.93 -24.56
N THR A 46 -2.25 7.03 -25.29
CA THR A 46 -1.10 6.12 -25.18
C THR A 46 -0.10 6.56 -24.10
N GLU A 47 -0.19 7.80 -23.61
CA GLU A 47 0.56 8.26 -22.45
C GLU A 47 -0.01 7.72 -21.14
N THR A 48 0.84 7.53 -20.13
CA THR A 48 0.41 7.19 -18.76
C THR A 48 -0.51 8.28 -18.19
N LYS A 49 -1.76 7.93 -17.89
CA LYS A 49 -2.70 8.84 -17.19
C LYS A 49 -2.87 8.52 -15.71
N VAL A 50 -2.44 7.34 -15.29
CA VAL A 50 -2.63 6.81 -13.93
C VAL A 50 -1.32 6.29 -13.38
N ALA A 51 -1.00 6.69 -12.16
CA ALA A 51 0.07 6.10 -11.39
C ALA A 51 -0.46 5.54 -10.07
N ILE A 52 0.29 4.64 -9.45
CA ILE A 52 -0.08 3.98 -8.20
C ILE A 52 1.02 4.25 -7.18
N LEU A 53 0.63 4.71 -5.99
CA LEU A 53 1.55 4.78 -4.85
C LEU A 53 1.84 3.35 -4.40
N PHE A 54 3.02 2.84 -4.73
CA PHE A 54 3.26 1.41 -4.83
C PHE A 54 4.42 0.95 -3.93
N SER A 55 4.09 0.40 -2.76
CA SER A 55 5.06 -0.27 -1.87
C SER A 55 5.30 -1.74 -2.22
N GLY A 56 4.48 -2.32 -3.11
CA GLY A 56 4.40 -3.76 -3.35
C GLY A 56 3.55 -4.53 -2.34
N GLY A 57 3.11 -3.91 -1.25
CA GLY A 57 2.20 -4.56 -0.30
C GLY A 57 0.85 -4.93 -0.93
N LEU A 58 0.12 -5.83 -0.26
CA LEU A 58 -1.19 -6.36 -0.67
C LEU A 58 -2.12 -5.32 -1.29
N ASP A 59 -2.30 -4.19 -0.62
CA ASP A 59 -3.39 -3.25 -0.92
C ASP A 59 -3.14 -2.50 -2.24
N CYS A 60 -1.95 -1.89 -2.38
CA CYS A 60 -1.58 -1.17 -3.59
C CYS A 60 -1.40 -2.13 -4.79
N THR A 61 -0.95 -3.35 -4.55
CA THR A 61 -0.75 -4.34 -5.60
C THR A 61 -2.08 -4.92 -6.09
N LEU A 62 -3.06 -5.14 -5.21
CA LEU A 62 -4.40 -5.56 -5.61
C LEU A 62 -5.10 -4.45 -6.43
N VAL A 63 -4.94 -3.19 -6.02
CA VAL A 63 -5.40 -2.02 -6.81
C VAL A 63 -4.75 -1.99 -8.18
N ALA A 64 -3.43 -2.20 -8.27
CA ALA A 64 -2.73 -2.29 -9.55
C ALA A 64 -3.28 -3.42 -10.42
N ARG A 65 -3.37 -4.63 -9.86
CA ARG A 65 -3.89 -5.79 -10.56
C ARG A 65 -5.29 -5.53 -11.12
N LEU A 66 -6.20 -4.95 -10.36
CA LEU A 66 -7.56 -4.67 -10.83
C LEU A 66 -7.63 -3.51 -11.83
N ALA A 67 -6.74 -2.51 -11.73
CA ALA A 67 -6.66 -1.43 -12.70
C ALA A 67 -6.33 -1.94 -14.12
N HIS A 68 -5.59 -3.05 -14.24
CA HIS A 68 -5.34 -3.72 -15.52
C HIS A 68 -6.64 -4.16 -16.22
N ASP A 69 -7.64 -4.63 -15.46
CA ASP A 69 -8.92 -5.11 -16.01
C ASP A 69 -9.85 -3.96 -16.45
N VAL A 70 -9.55 -2.73 -16.05
CA VAL A 70 -10.36 -1.54 -16.34
C VAL A 70 -9.79 -0.73 -17.50
N LEU A 71 -8.47 -0.55 -17.54
CA LEU A 71 -7.82 0.31 -18.53
C LEU A 71 -7.57 -0.43 -19.87
N PRO A 72 -7.64 0.24 -21.03
CA PRO A 72 -7.33 -0.38 -22.33
C PRO A 72 -5.90 -0.92 -22.34
N MET A 73 -5.65 -2.09 -22.94
CA MET A 73 -4.34 -2.79 -22.84
C MET A 73 -3.11 -1.93 -23.19
N GLY A 74 -3.24 -1.00 -24.14
CA GLY A 74 -2.15 -0.10 -24.55
C GLY A 74 -1.83 1.04 -23.58
N ALA A 75 -2.65 1.28 -22.55
CA ALA A 75 -2.42 2.35 -21.58
C ALA A 75 -1.37 1.94 -20.52
N PRO A 76 -0.22 2.61 -20.41
CA PRO A 76 0.77 2.25 -19.40
C PRO A 76 0.28 2.59 -17.97
N ILE A 77 0.77 1.87 -16.97
CA ILE A 77 0.51 2.16 -15.56
C ILE A 77 1.86 2.32 -14.83
N ASP A 78 2.05 3.47 -14.21
CA ASP A 78 3.26 3.76 -13.45
C ASP A 78 3.09 3.30 -11.99
N LEU A 79 4.09 2.59 -11.48
CA LEU A 79 4.17 2.12 -10.09
C LEU A 79 5.26 2.93 -9.38
N LEU A 80 4.85 3.86 -8.53
CA LEU A 80 5.75 4.80 -7.85
C LEU A 80 6.23 4.19 -6.54
N ASN A 81 7.49 3.73 -6.49
CA ASN A 81 8.07 3.08 -5.32
C ASN A 81 9.21 3.92 -4.74
N VAL A 82 9.02 4.41 -3.51
CA VAL A 82 9.97 5.29 -2.83
C VAL A 82 10.84 4.56 -1.82
N ALA A 83 12.13 4.87 -1.82
CA ALA A 83 13.10 4.37 -0.85
C ALA A 83 14.01 5.52 -0.40
N PHE A 84 14.30 5.58 0.90
CA PHE A 84 15.10 6.65 1.47
C PHE A 84 16.45 6.14 1.94
N GLU A 85 17.47 6.97 1.74
CA GLU A 85 18.74 6.79 2.39
C GLU A 85 18.57 7.07 3.89
N ASN A 86 18.89 6.07 4.71
CA ASN A 86 18.87 6.19 6.16
C ASN A 86 20.30 6.08 6.70
N PRO A 87 20.92 7.19 7.15
CA PRO A 87 22.32 7.20 7.58
C PRO A 87 22.65 6.15 8.64
N ARG A 88 21.69 5.78 9.51
CA ARG A 88 21.89 4.75 10.53
C ARG A 88 21.98 3.36 9.93
N VAL A 89 21.17 3.07 8.92
CA VAL A 89 21.20 1.77 8.21
C VAL A 89 22.49 1.66 7.41
N VAL A 90 22.90 2.73 6.73
CA VAL A 90 24.21 2.82 6.05
C VAL A 90 25.34 2.56 7.05
N ALA A 91 25.39 3.31 8.15
CA ALA A 91 26.45 3.17 9.16
C ALA A 91 26.48 1.77 9.81
N ALA A 92 25.33 1.13 9.99
CA ALA A 92 25.25 -0.24 10.51
C ALA A 92 25.80 -1.26 9.49
N ALA A 93 25.48 -1.10 8.20
CA ALA A 93 25.98 -1.96 7.13
C ALA A 93 27.50 -1.85 6.95
N THR A 94 28.05 -0.63 7.08
CA THR A 94 29.50 -0.40 7.00
C THR A 94 30.26 -1.03 8.16
N LYS A 95 29.68 -1.06 9.37
CA LYS A 95 30.30 -1.70 10.54
C LYS A 95 30.28 -3.23 10.49
N GLY A 96 29.36 -3.82 9.72
CA GLY A 96 29.19 -5.27 9.60
C GLY A 96 29.88 -5.91 8.38
N SER A 97 30.38 -5.10 7.43
CA SER A 97 31.04 -5.63 6.23
C SER A 97 32.53 -5.88 6.46
N ILE A 98 32.90 -7.14 6.63
CA ILE A 98 34.26 -7.64 6.38
C ILE A 98 34.37 -7.83 4.86
N SER A 99 35.26 -7.06 4.23
CA SER A 99 35.75 -7.16 2.84
C SER A 99 34.94 -8.00 1.82
N GLY A 100 34.35 -7.33 0.82
CA GLY A 100 34.44 -7.83 -0.57
C GLY A 100 33.24 -8.49 -1.24
N THR A 101 31.98 -8.29 -0.81
CA THR A 101 30.82 -8.87 -1.53
C THR A 101 29.72 -7.87 -1.90
N SER A 102 29.57 -7.71 -3.22
CA SER A 102 28.54 -7.08 -4.08
C SER A 102 27.81 -5.82 -3.58
N SER A 103 28.02 -4.75 -4.34
CA SER A 103 27.40 -3.42 -4.29
C SER A 103 25.89 -3.41 -4.59
N THR A 104 25.08 -4.06 -3.75
CA THR A 104 23.63 -3.83 -3.80
C THR A 104 23.37 -2.42 -3.28
N SER A 105 22.66 -1.61 -4.07
CA SER A 105 22.33 -0.23 -3.69
C SER A 105 21.59 -0.21 -2.34
N VAL A 106 21.91 0.75 -1.45
CA VAL A 106 21.24 0.85 -0.13
C VAL A 106 19.71 0.97 -0.27
N TYR A 107 19.25 1.50 -1.39
CA TYR A 107 17.85 1.62 -1.75
C TYR A 107 17.23 0.28 -2.15
N ASP A 108 17.98 -0.63 -2.78
CA ASP A 108 17.50 -1.97 -3.15
C ASP A 108 17.31 -2.88 -1.94
N ASP A 109 18.07 -2.65 -0.87
CA ASP A 109 17.85 -3.33 0.41
C ASP A 109 16.63 -2.81 1.18
N CYS A 110 16.05 -1.69 0.74
CA CYS A 110 14.84 -1.12 1.35
C CYS A 110 13.70 -2.15 1.27
N PRO A 111 13.03 -2.47 2.39
CA PRO A 111 12.01 -3.52 2.38
C PRO A 111 10.87 -3.31 1.40
N ASP A 112 10.36 -2.08 1.27
CA ASP A 112 9.31 -1.77 0.29
C ASP A 112 9.86 -1.77 -1.15
N ARG A 113 11.16 -1.52 -1.36
CA ARG A 113 11.78 -1.69 -2.68
C ARG A 113 11.83 -3.17 -3.07
N ARG A 114 12.29 -4.05 -2.17
CA ARG A 114 12.32 -5.50 -2.40
C ARG A 114 10.93 -6.07 -2.67
N THR A 115 9.97 -5.69 -1.84
CA THR A 115 8.56 -6.12 -1.98
C THR A 115 7.96 -5.56 -3.26
N GLY A 116 8.24 -4.29 -3.58
CA GLY A 116 7.85 -3.64 -4.83
C GLY A 116 8.37 -4.36 -6.07
N ILE A 117 9.67 -4.70 -6.12
CA ILE A 117 10.27 -5.44 -7.23
C ILE A 117 9.62 -6.82 -7.38
N SER A 118 9.45 -7.57 -6.30
CA SER A 118 8.83 -8.90 -6.34
C SER A 118 7.38 -8.83 -6.85
N SER A 119 6.62 -7.85 -6.37
CA SER A 119 5.22 -7.64 -6.75
C SER A 119 5.07 -7.14 -8.18
N PHE A 120 5.99 -6.28 -8.64
CA PHE A 120 6.07 -5.85 -10.02
C PHE A 120 6.33 -7.03 -10.97
N GLN A 121 7.27 -7.92 -10.63
CA GLN A 121 7.51 -9.14 -11.40
C GLN A 121 6.29 -10.06 -11.43
N GLU A 122 5.57 -10.20 -10.32
CA GLU A 122 4.33 -10.98 -10.28
C GLU A 122 3.21 -10.34 -11.12
N LEU A 123 3.03 -9.02 -11.04
CA LEU A 123 2.07 -8.27 -11.87
C LEU A 123 2.34 -8.50 -13.36
N LYS A 124 3.60 -8.43 -13.80
CA LYS A 124 3.97 -8.71 -15.20
C LYS A 124 3.57 -10.11 -15.66
N ARG A 125 3.74 -11.12 -14.79
CA ARG A 125 3.36 -12.50 -15.11
C ARG A 125 1.85 -12.70 -15.16
N VAL A 126 1.13 -12.09 -14.23
CA VAL A 126 -0.33 -12.26 -14.07
C VAL A 126 -1.12 -11.39 -15.05
N CYS A 127 -0.57 -10.26 -15.45
CA CYS A 127 -1.14 -9.30 -16.40
C CYS A 127 -0.24 -9.14 -17.63
N PRO A 128 -0.08 -10.17 -18.46
CA PRO A 128 0.73 -10.08 -19.66
C PRO A 128 0.16 -9.04 -20.64
N GLY A 129 1.04 -8.39 -21.40
CA GLY A 129 0.67 -7.39 -22.41
C GLY A 129 0.49 -5.97 -21.90
N ARG A 130 0.40 -5.75 -20.58
CA ARG A 130 0.40 -4.41 -19.98
C ARG A 130 1.80 -3.85 -19.87
N GLU A 131 1.97 -2.60 -20.28
CA GLU A 131 3.18 -1.83 -19.95
C GLU A 131 3.10 -1.34 -18.49
N TRP A 132 3.78 -2.07 -17.60
CA TRP A 132 3.99 -1.66 -16.22
C TRP A 132 5.31 -0.91 -16.12
N ARG A 133 5.31 0.31 -15.56
CA ARG A 133 6.53 1.09 -15.35
C ARG A 133 6.86 1.18 -13.87
N PHE A 134 7.83 0.41 -13.40
CA PHE A 134 8.30 0.49 -12.01
C PHE A 134 9.27 1.67 -11.84
N VAL A 135 8.76 2.78 -11.30
CA VAL A 135 9.52 4.01 -11.09
C VAL A 135 10.18 3.96 -9.71
N ARG A 136 11.50 3.85 -9.72
CA ARG A 136 12.35 3.78 -8.54
C ARG A 136 12.69 5.19 -8.06
N ILE A 137 12.03 5.64 -7.01
CA ILE A 137 12.24 6.97 -6.40
C ILE A 137 13.20 6.79 -5.23
N ASP A 138 14.48 7.02 -5.48
CA ASP A 138 15.55 6.90 -4.47
C ASP A 138 15.85 8.30 -3.93
N VAL A 139 15.62 8.52 -2.64
CA VAL A 139 15.71 9.85 -2.01
C VAL A 139 16.93 9.90 -1.07
N PRO A 140 17.98 10.67 -1.42
CA PRO A 140 19.11 10.92 -0.54
C PRO A 140 18.71 11.57 0.78
N TYR A 141 19.52 11.34 1.81
CA TYR A 141 19.26 11.91 3.13
C TYR A 141 19.31 13.45 3.10
N THR A 142 20.25 14.02 2.35
CA THR A 142 20.42 15.46 2.17
C THR A 142 19.17 16.11 1.57
N GLU A 143 18.61 15.51 0.53
CA GLU A 143 17.38 15.98 -0.11
C GLU A 143 16.17 15.86 0.82
N THR A 144 16.09 14.78 1.61
CA THR A 144 15.05 14.65 2.64
C THR A 144 15.11 15.79 3.64
N MET A 145 16.32 16.17 4.09
CA MET A 145 16.52 17.26 5.05
C MET A 145 16.20 18.62 4.45
N GLU A 146 16.55 18.85 3.19
CA GLU A 146 16.22 20.07 2.46
C GLU A 146 14.71 20.30 2.38
N HIS A 147 13.93 19.26 2.07
CA HIS A 147 12.47 19.36 1.96
C HIS A 147 11.74 19.26 3.32
N ARG A 148 12.43 18.85 4.39
CA ARG A 148 11.82 18.61 5.72
C ARG A 148 10.98 19.78 6.24
N PRO A 149 11.40 21.06 6.17
CA PRO A 149 10.58 22.19 6.62
C PRO A 149 9.27 22.33 5.84
N ARG A 150 9.31 22.09 4.52
CA ARG A 150 8.11 22.13 3.66
C ARG A 150 7.14 21.02 4.03
N VAL A 151 7.62 19.79 4.18
CA VAL A 151 6.78 18.64 4.55
C VAL A 151 6.14 18.84 5.93
N LYS A 152 6.91 19.33 6.91
CA LYS A 152 6.39 19.70 8.24
C LYS A 152 5.22 20.69 8.15
N HIS A 153 5.35 21.72 7.31
CA HIS A 153 4.29 22.70 7.10
C HIS A 153 3.04 22.08 6.46
N LEU A 154 3.20 21.22 5.43
CA LEU A 154 2.09 20.60 4.71
C LEU A 154 1.28 19.61 5.57
N MET A 155 1.94 18.89 6.48
CA MET A 155 1.25 17.88 7.29
C MET A 155 0.45 18.45 8.48
N ALA A 156 0.77 19.68 8.93
CA ALA A 156 0.07 20.36 10.03
C ALA A 156 -1.44 20.30 9.82
N PRO A 157 -2.31 20.03 10.82
CA PRO A 157 -2.02 20.14 12.24
C PRO A 157 -1.34 18.91 12.83
N HIS A 158 -1.07 17.88 12.02
CA HIS A 158 -0.23 16.78 12.47
C HIS A 158 1.19 17.24 12.69
N ASN A 159 1.78 16.78 13.79
CA ASN A 159 3.06 17.26 14.26
C ASN A 159 3.85 16.17 14.99
N THR A 160 3.66 14.89 14.66
CA THR A 160 4.47 13.81 15.25
C THR A 160 5.55 13.29 14.31
N GLU A 161 6.59 12.67 14.85
CA GLU A 161 7.64 11.99 14.06
C GLU A 161 7.08 10.94 13.10
N MET A 162 6.05 10.20 13.52
CA MET A 162 5.34 9.24 12.66
C MET A 162 4.62 9.96 11.51
N ASP A 163 3.92 11.06 11.80
CA ASP A 163 3.25 11.84 10.76
C ASP A 163 4.23 12.37 9.74
N LEU A 164 5.39 12.88 10.17
CA LEU A 164 6.44 13.36 9.28
C LEU A 164 7.04 12.24 8.45
N SER A 165 7.28 11.07 9.04
CA SER A 165 7.83 9.92 8.32
C SER A 165 6.89 9.41 7.22
N ILE A 166 5.57 9.41 7.49
CA ILE A 166 4.55 9.05 6.50
C ILE A 166 4.42 10.15 5.44
N ALA A 167 4.35 11.42 5.86
CA ALA A 167 4.27 12.57 4.97
C ALA A 167 5.46 12.62 4.01
N CYS A 168 6.69 12.42 4.47
CA CYS A 168 7.87 12.38 3.60
C CYS A 168 7.75 11.31 2.52
N ALA A 169 7.33 10.08 2.88
CA ALA A 169 7.18 9.01 1.91
C ALA A 169 6.14 9.36 0.83
N LEU A 170 4.98 9.88 1.22
CA LEU A 170 3.93 10.29 0.28
C LEU A 170 4.36 11.50 -0.56
N TYR A 171 5.06 12.46 0.04
CA TYR A 171 5.57 13.65 -0.63
C TYR A 171 6.50 13.30 -1.80
N PHE A 172 7.53 12.50 -1.53
CA PHE A 172 8.50 12.13 -2.56
C PHE A 172 7.92 11.11 -3.56
N ALA A 173 7.08 10.18 -3.10
CA ALA A 173 6.41 9.25 -4.02
C ALA A 173 5.50 10.00 -5.01
N SER A 174 4.72 10.98 -4.54
CA SER A 174 3.80 11.75 -5.38
C SER A 174 4.48 12.74 -6.32
N ARG A 175 5.71 13.20 -6.00
CA ARG A 175 6.54 13.95 -6.95
C ARG A 175 6.70 13.17 -8.27
N GLY A 176 6.82 11.85 -8.18
CA GLY A 176 6.79 10.95 -9.33
C GLY A 176 8.02 11.03 -10.22
N GLU A 177 9.15 11.47 -9.65
CA GLU A 177 10.46 11.58 -10.30
C GLU A 177 11.37 10.47 -9.78
N GLY A 178 11.92 9.66 -10.67
CA GLY A 178 12.82 8.56 -10.31
C GLY A 178 13.47 7.90 -11.52
N MET A 179 14.02 6.70 -11.32
CA MET A 179 14.59 5.91 -12.40
C MET A 179 13.62 4.81 -12.86
N HIS A 180 13.49 4.66 -14.18
CA HIS A 180 12.77 3.58 -14.81
C HIS A 180 13.73 2.74 -15.65
N HIS A 181 13.67 1.41 -15.49
CA HIS A 181 14.47 0.49 -16.31
C HIS A 181 13.56 -0.05 -17.42
N SER A 182 13.78 0.42 -18.65
CA SER A 182 13.07 -0.11 -19.81
C SER A 182 13.62 -1.48 -20.16
N GLU A 183 12.73 -2.44 -20.39
CA GLU A 183 13.10 -3.78 -20.83
C GLU A 183 13.65 -3.83 -22.26
N TYR A 184 13.46 -2.74 -23.01
CA TYR A 184 13.90 -2.61 -24.41
C TYR A 184 15.21 -1.83 -24.56
N SER A 185 15.83 -1.40 -23.46
CA SER A 185 17.13 -0.71 -23.51
C SER A 185 18.24 -1.61 -22.98
N ASP A 186 19.23 -1.91 -23.82
CA ASP A 186 20.50 -2.57 -23.45
C ASP A 186 21.37 -1.74 -22.46
N ARG A 187 20.84 -0.66 -21.91
CA ARG A 187 21.51 0.12 -20.88
C ARG A 187 21.19 -0.52 -19.53
N GLU A 188 22.19 -1.15 -18.93
CA GLU A 188 22.15 -1.55 -17.51
C GLU A 188 21.82 -0.36 -16.58
N ALA A 189 22.07 0.88 -17.04
CA ALA A 189 21.72 2.10 -16.35
C ALA A 189 20.27 2.53 -16.66
N GLY A 190 19.43 2.58 -15.62
CA GLY A 190 18.07 3.12 -15.70
C GLY A 190 18.01 4.55 -16.25
N VAL A 191 16.84 4.93 -16.77
CA VAL A 191 16.59 6.25 -17.36
C VAL A 191 15.83 7.12 -16.36
N ASN A 192 16.27 8.38 -16.20
CA ASN A 192 15.51 9.36 -15.43
C ASN A 192 14.12 9.54 -16.04
N TYR A 193 13.10 9.45 -15.20
CA TYR A 193 11.71 9.44 -15.61
C TYR A 193 10.85 10.22 -14.62
N THR A 194 9.98 11.07 -15.16
CA THR A 194 8.94 11.77 -14.42
C THR A 194 7.59 11.32 -14.94
N THR A 195 6.75 10.80 -14.05
CA THR A 195 5.41 10.36 -14.45
C THR A 195 4.54 11.53 -14.93
N PRO A 196 3.94 11.44 -16.14
CA PRO A 196 2.99 12.44 -16.61
C PRO A 196 1.62 12.29 -15.91
N ALA A 197 1.36 11.17 -15.23
CA ALA A 197 0.10 10.91 -14.57
C ALA A 197 -0.20 11.97 -13.50
N ARG A 198 -1.39 12.56 -13.56
CA ARG A 198 -1.87 13.53 -12.56
C ARG A 198 -2.70 12.87 -11.46
N VAL A 199 -3.23 11.68 -11.72
CA VAL A 199 -4.04 10.92 -10.78
C VAL A 199 -3.23 9.77 -10.21
N LEU A 200 -3.20 9.68 -8.89
CA LEU A 200 -2.52 8.65 -8.11
C LEU A 200 -3.54 7.77 -7.40
N LEU A 201 -3.52 6.46 -7.65
CA LEU A 201 -4.29 5.52 -6.85
C LEU A 201 -3.53 5.15 -5.57
N SER A 202 -4.24 5.09 -4.45
CA SER A 202 -3.70 4.70 -3.15
C SER A 202 -4.47 3.52 -2.56
N GLY A 203 -3.73 2.58 -1.96
CA GLY A 203 -4.29 1.44 -1.22
C GLY A 203 -4.76 1.78 0.20
N LEU A 204 -4.70 3.04 0.60
CA LEU A 204 -5.14 3.51 1.92
C LEU A 204 -6.63 3.20 2.16
N GLY A 205 -6.96 2.82 3.40
CA GLY A 205 -8.30 2.40 3.81
C GLY A 205 -8.44 0.89 3.95
N ALA A 206 -7.65 0.09 3.22
CA ALA A 206 -7.71 -1.36 3.30
C ALA A 206 -7.41 -1.90 4.71
N ASP A 207 -6.42 -1.33 5.39
CA ASP A 207 -6.05 -1.76 6.74
C ASP A 207 -7.11 -1.41 7.78
N GLU A 208 -7.70 -0.22 7.69
CA GLU A 208 -8.76 0.25 8.58
C GLU A 208 -10.05 -0.58 8.37
N VAL A 209 -10.41 -0.87 7.12
CA VAL A 209 -11.69 -1.55 6.81
C VAL A 209 -11.60 -3.07 7.00
N PHE A 210 -10.47 -3.69 6.65
CA PHE A 210 -10.29 -5.15 6.63
C PHE A 210 -9.41 -5.69 7.77
N ALA A 211 -9.32 -4.94 8.87
CA ALA A 211 -8.61 -5.32 10.08
C ALA A 211 -7.13 -5.68 9.83
N GLY A 212 -6.40 -4.84 9.08
CA GLY A 212 -5.02 -5.11 8.68
C GLY A 212 -3.95 -4.77 9.72
N TYR A 213 -4.18 -3.83 10.64
CA TYR A 213 -3.20 -3.50 11.66
C TYR A 213 -2.96 -4.61 12.69
N SER A 214 -1.71 -4.77 13.17
CA SER A 214 -1.35 -5.73 14.22
C SER A 214 -2.12 -5.52 15.53
N ARG A 215 -2.52 -4.27 15.82
CA ARG A 215 -3.39 -3.95 16.97
C ARG A 215 -4.76 -4.60 16.89
N HIS A 216 -5.29 -4.87 15.70
CA HIS A 216 -6.54 -5.60 15.52
C HIS A 216 -6.41 -7.05 15.98
N ALA A 217 -5.30 -7.72 15.62
CA ALA A 217 -5.01 -9.06 16.11
C ALA A 217 -4.88 -9.10 17.64
N ILE A 218 -4.25 -8.08 18.24
CA ILE A 218 -4.15 -7.93 19.70
C ILE A 218 -5.54 -7.70 20.33
N ALA A 219 -6.36 -6.83 19.74
CA ALA A 219 -7.72 -6.55 20.22
C ALA A 219 -8.59 -7.82 20.18
N PHE A 220 -8.52 -8.58 19.08
CA PHE A 220 -9.18 -9.88 18.97
C PHE A 220 -8.69 -10.86 20.01
N SER A 221 -7.37 -11.00 20.20
CA SER A 221 -6.80 -11.92 21.18
C SER A 221 -7.20 -11.59 22.62
N ARG A 222 -7.44 -10.32 22.95
CA ARG A 222 -7.79 -9.88 24.31
C ARG A 222 -9.30 -9.90 24.58
N HIS A 223 -10.10 -9.54 23.58
CA HIS A 223 -11.51 -9.22 23.76
C HIS A 223 -12.43 -9.85 22.70
N GLY A 224 -11.92 -10.83 21.96
CA GLY A 224 -12.64 -11.54 20.91
C GLY A 224 -13.14 -10.62 19.80
N PHE A 225 -14.21 -11.05 19.12
CA PHE A 225 -14.84 -10.28 18.05
C PHE A 225 -15.31 -8.90 18.48
N ARG A 226 -15.76 -8.74 19.73
CA ARG A 226 -16.23 -7.44 20.22
C ARG A 226 -15.11 -6.40 20.21
N GLY A 227 -13.96 -6.70 20.81
CA GLY A 227 -12.84 -5.75 20.81
C GLY A 227 -12.26 -5.52 19.42
N LEU A 228 -12.28 -6.52 18.54
CA LEU A 228 -11.89 -6.34 17.15
C LEU A 228 -12.81 -5.34 16.41
N VAL A 229 -14.13 -5.48 16.56
CA VAL A 229 -15.13 -4.57 15.98
C VAL A 229 -14.94 -3.15 16.52
N ASP A 230 -14.79 -3.01 17.85
CA ASP A 230 -14.62 -1.70 18.49
C ASP A 230 -13.33 -0.99 17.98
N GLU A 231 -12.22 -1.72 17.83
CA GLU A 231 -10.94 -1.17 17.32
C GLU A 231 -11.05 -0.75 15.85
N VAL A 232 -11.64 -1.61 14.99
CA VAL A 232 -11.85 -1.32 13.57
C VAL A 232 -12.77 -0.11 13.38
N GLN A 233 -13.86 -0.02 14.16
CA GLN A 233 -14.78 1.11 14.11
C GLN A 233 -14.08 2.43 14.51
N LEU A 234 -13.22 2.39 15.52
CA LEU A 234 -12.42 3.53 15.96
C LEU A 234 -11.46 4.00 14.86
N ASP A 235 -10.80 3.08 14.16
CA ASP A 235 -9.88 3.40 13.08
C ASP A 235 -10.59 4.01 11.87
N VAL A 236 -11.68 3.38 11.42
CA VAL A 236 -12.52 3.90 10.33
C VAL A 236 -13.06 5.29 10.68
N GLY A 237 -13.55 5.48 11.91
CA GLY A 237 -14.06 6.78 12.38
C GLY A 237 -13.02 7.89 12.49
N ARG A 238 -11.72 7.56 12.44
CA ARG A 238 -10.61 8.52 12.53
C ARG A 238 -9.85 8.73 11.23
N LEU A 239 -10.15 7.99 10.16
CA LEU A 239 -9.49 8.07 8.84
C LEU A 239 -9.30 9.50 8.35
N GLY A 240 -10.38 10.30 8.35
CA GLY A 240 -10.36 11.69 7.90
C GLY A 240 -9.35 12.54 8.67
N LYS A 241 -9.34 12.40 10.00
CA LYS A 241 -8.47 13.17 10.91
C LYS A 241 -7.04 12.63 10.98
N ARG A 242 -6.80 11.33 10.77
CA ARG A 242 -5.49 10.70 10.99
C ARG A 242 -4.66 10.54 9.72
N ASN A 243 -5.31 10.42 8.57
CA ASN A 243 -4.67 10.06 7.33
C ASN A 243 -5.02 11.06 6.22
N LEU A 244 -6.30 11.12 5.84
CA LEU A 244 -6.72 11.81 4.60
C LEU A 244 -6.30 13.29 4.56
N GLY A 245 -6.47 14.05 5.64
CA GLY A 245 -6.08 15.46 5.66
C GLY A 245 -4.58 15.70 5.50
N ARG A 246 -3.73 14.89 6.14
CA ARG A 246 -2.27 14.96 5.96
C ARG A 246 -1.88 14.58 4.53
N ASP A 247 -2.40 13.43 4.10
CA ASP A 247 -1.98 12.78 2.86
C ASP A 247 -2.38 13.62 1.65
N ASP A 248 -3.58 14.20 1.65
CA ASP A 248 -4.07 15.10 0.60
C ASP A 248 -3.17 16.32 0.40
N ARG A 249 -2.87 17.09 1.46
CA ARG A 249 -2.03 18.29 1.34
C ARG A 249 -0.62 18.01 0.86
N VAL A 250 -0.07 16.87 1.28
CA VAL A 250 1.27 16.44 0.89
C VAL A 250 1.31 16.03 -0.58
N ILE A 251 0.31 15.27 -1.05
CA ILE A 251 0.24 14.79 -2.43
C ILE A 251 -0.10 15.95 -3.39
N SER A 252 -1.09 16.77 -3.01
CA SER A 252 -1.56 17.91 -3.80
C SER A 252 -0.50 18.98 -4.01
N HIS A 253 0.54 19.05 -3.16
CA HIS A 253 1.68 19.93 -3.35
C HIS A 253 2.34 19.77 -4.74
N TRP A 254 2.34 18.56 -5.28
CA TRP A 254 2.93 18.26 -6.60
C TRP A 254 1.92 18.36 -7.75
N GLY A 255 0.74 18.94 -7.50
CA GLY A 255 -0.35 19.02 -8.48
C GLY A 255 -0.82 17.63 -8.92
N LYS A 256 -0.93 16.72 -7.95
CA LYS A 256 -1.40 15.35 -8.12
C LYS A 256 -2.67 15.14 -7.30
N GLU A 257 -3.63 14.43 -7.86
CA GLU A 257 -4.88 14.06 -7.20
C GLU A 257 -4.79 12.61 -6.71
N ALA A 258 -5.01 12.38 -5.41
CA ALA A 258 -5.08 11.03 -4.87
C ALA A 258 -6.51 10.48 -4.92
N ARG A 259 -6.69 9.25 -5.40
CA ARG A 259 -7.98 8.52 -5.38
C ARG A 259 -7.85 7.24 -4.58
N TYR A 260 -8.87 6.96 -3.76
CA TYR A 260 -8.86 5.90 -2.75
C TYR A 260 -9.96 4.87 -3.01
N PRO A 261 -9.69 3.78 -3.74
CA PRO A 261 -10.72 2.77 -4.08
C PRO A 261 -11.36 2.11 -2.86
N TYR A 262 -10.58 1.87 -1.81
CA TYR A 262 -11.07 1.27 -0.56
C TYR A 262 -11.96 2.21 0.27
N LEU A 263 -12.01 3.50 -0.06
CA LEU A 263 -12.79 4.52 0.64
C LEU A 263 -13.90 5.09 -0.24
N ASP A 264 -14.25 4.39 -1.30
CA ASP A 264 -15.48 4.67 -2.02
C ASP A 264 -16.71 4.50 -1.13
N GLU A 265 -17.67 5.41 -1.22
CA GLU A 265 -18.82 5.45 -0.30
C GLU A 265 -19.69 4.21 -0.43
N ASP A 266 -19.93 3.73 -1.65
CA ASP A 266 -20.73 2.52 -1.89
C ASP A 266 -19.96 1.27 -1.47
N PHE A 267 -18.67 1.19 -1.82
CA PHE A 267 -17.79 0.11 -1.36
C PHE A 267 -17.71 0.05 0.17
N LEU A 268 -17.51 1.19 0.82
CA LEU A 268 -17.35 1.30 2.27
C LEU A 268 -18.66 1.01 2.98
N THR A 269 -19.78 1.52 2.49
CA THR A 269 -21.12 1.19 3.01
C THR A 269 -21.35 -0.31 2.98
N TRP A 270 -21.07 -0.95 1.84
CA TRP A 270 -21.17 -2.41 1.73
C TRP A 270 -20.20 -3.11 2.69
N ALA A 271 -18.90 -2.80 2.65
CA ALA A 271 -17.88 -3.48 3.45
C ALA A 271 -18.12 -3.34 4.96
N LEU A 272 -18.60 -2.15 5.41
CA LEU A 272 -18.94 -1.91 6.81
C LEU A 272 -20.25 -2.59 7.21
N SER A 273 -21.16 -2.90 6.28
CA SER A 273 -22.38 -3.68 6.57
C SER A 273 -22.13 -5.18 6.69
N ARG A 274 -20.96 -5.67 6.26
CA ARG A 274 -20.58 -7.09 6.41
C ARG A 274 -20.06 -7.37 7.82
N PRO A 275 -20.32 -8.58 8.35
CA PRO A 275 -19.75 -8.98 9.63
C PRO A 275 -18.23 -9.06 9.56
N ILE A 276 -17.56 -8.87 10.70
CA ILE A 276 -16.09 -8.70 10.73
C ILE A 276 -15.32 -9.93 10.24
N TRP A 277 -15.87 -11.12 10.46
CA TRP A 277 -15.26 -12.38 10.03
C TRP A 277 -15.36 -12.66 8.53
N GLU A 278 -16.11 -11.87 7.77
CA GLU A 278 -16.06 -11.91 6.31
C GLU A 278 -14.95 -11.02 5.73
N LYS A 279 -14.33 -10.19 6.57
CA LYS A 279 -13.25 -9.27 6.19
C LYS A 279 -11.87 -9.80 6.55
N CYS A 280 -11.77 -10.56 7.64
CA CYS A 280 -10.53 -11.07 8.21
C CYS A 280 -10.70 -12.52 8.71
N GLY A 281 -9.59 -13.22 8.93
CA GLY A 281 -9.56 -14.64 9.31
C GLY A 281 -9.60 -14.91 10.80
N PHE A 282 -9.66 -13.88 11.66
CA PHE A 282 -9.58 -14.05 13.10
C PHE A 282 -10.75 -14.91 13.62
N GLY A 283 -10.44 -15.95 14.40
CA GLY A 283 -11.44 -16.84 14.98
C GLY A 283 -12.00 -17.90 14.02
N CYS A 284 -11.60 -17.90 12.75
CA CYS A 284 -11.97 -18.94 11.80
C CYS A 284 -11.09 -20.19 12.02
N LYS A 285 -11.69 -21.38 11.92
CA LYS A 285 -10.89 -22.63 11.88
C LYS A 285 -10.07 -22.64 10.61
N GLN A 286 -8.77 -22.90 10.72
CA GLN A 286 -7.91 -23.03 9.54
C GLN A 286 -8.05 -24.44 8.97
N ALA A 287 -8.55 -24.57 7.74
CA ALA A 287 -8.31 -25.77 6.94
C ALA A 287 -7.15 -25.49 5.97
N LYS A 288 -6.26 -26.48 5.80
CA LYS A 288 -5.15 -26.38 4.84
C LYS A 288 -5.57 -27.03 3.54
N THR A 289 -6.24 -26.27 2.67
CA THR A 289 -6.66 -26.72 1.34
C THR A 289 -6.20 -25.71 0.28
N GLU A 290 -6.26 -26.08 -1.00
CA GLU A 290 -5.97 -25.13 -2.09
C GLU A 290 -6.98 -23.97 -2.13
N LEU A 291 -8.22 -24.22 -1.69
CA LEU A 291 -9.30 -23.23 -1.60
C LEU A 291 -9.18 -22.34 -0.35
N GLU A 292 -8.47 -22.81 0.68
CA GLU A 292 -8.18 -22.09 1.91
C GLU A 292 -6.66 -21.98 2.11
N PRO A 293 -5.97 -21.14 1.32
CA PRO A 293 -4.54 -20.97 1.49
C PRO A 293 -4.23 -20.42 2.88
N ASN A 294 -3.08 -20.82 3.42
CA ASN A 294 -2.61 -20.41 4.74
C ASN A 294 -2.06 -18.97 4.71
N VAL A 295 -2.92 -18.01 4.42
CA VAL A 295 -2.64 -16.57 4.44
C VAL A 295 -2.87 -15.99 5.84
N GLU A 296 -2.28 -14.83 6.12
CA GLU A 296 -2.47 -14.12 7.39
C GLU A 296 -3.95 -13.75 7.62
N ASP A 297 -4.40 -13.81 8.87
CA ASP A 297 -5.78 -13.49 9.24
C ASP A 297 -6.14 -12.02 8.98
N GLY A 298 -5.21 -11.09 9.19
CA GLY A 298 -5.38 -9.68 8.87
C GLY A 298 -5.59 -9.50 7.36
N LYS A 299 -6.72 -8.87 6.99
CA LYS A 299 -7.16 -8.69 5.60
C LYS A 299 -7.32 -9.99 4.81
N LYS A 300 -7.63 -11.12 5.47
CA LYS A 300 -7.78 -12.42 4.81
C LYS A 300 -8.66 -12.36 3.56
N ALA A 301 -9.77 -11.61 3.59
CA ALA A 301 -10.62 -11.48 2.41
C ALA A 301 -9.89 -10.87 1.20
N LEU A 302 -9.13 -9.79 1.38
CA LEU A 302 -8.32 -9.19 0.31
C LEU A 302 -7.19 -10.11 -0.16
N ARG A 303 -6.59 -10.88 0.76
CA ARG A 303 -5.56 -11.88 0.43
C ARG A 303 -6.13 -13.00 -0.43
N LEU A 304 -7.35 -13.45 -0.14
CA LEU A 304 -8.05 -14.46 -0.94
C LEU A 304 -8.41 -13.93 -2.33
N VAL A 305 -8.83 -12.66 -2.45
CA VAL A 305 -9.02 -12.02 -3.77
C VAL A 305 -7.70 -11.97 -4.54
N ALA A 306 -6.61 -11.51 -3.91
CA ALA A 306 -5.29 -11.49 -4.56
C ALA A 306 -4.86 -12.89 -5.02
N TRP A 307 -5.06 -13.91 -4.19
CA TRP A 307 -4.78 -15.30 -4.51
C TRP A 307 -5.62 -15.80 -5.69
N LYS A 308 -6.94 -15.54 -5.69
CA LYS A 308 -7.88 -15.87 -6.78
C LYS A 308 -7.42 -15.26 -8.11
N LEU A 309 -6.87 -14.05 -8.06
CA LEU A 309 -6.35 -13.32 -9.22
C LEU A 309 -4.93 -13.74 -9.64
N GLY A 310 -4.35 -14.78 -9.02
CA GLY A 310 -3.01 -15.30 -9.36
C GLY A 310 -1.85 -14.60 -8.66
N MET A 311 -2.11 -13.57 -7.84
CA MET A 311 -1.10 -12.82 -7.08
C MET A 311 -0.76 -13.53 -5.76
N LYS A 312 -0.23 -14.77 -5.87
CA LYS A 312 -0.01 -15.68 -4.74
C LYS A 312 1.07 -15.17 -3.78
N ASN A 313 2.17 -14.60 -4.27
CA ASN A 313 3.22 -14.08 -3.40
C ASN A 313 2.72 -12.86 -2.63
N VAL A 314 2.04 -11.95 -3.30
CA VAL A 314 1.41 -10.77 -2.69
C VAL A 314 0.36 -11.16 -1.64
N ALA A 315 -0.44 -12.21 -1.88
CA ALA A 315 -1.41 -12.72 -0.91
C ALA A 315 -0.74 -13.20 0.40
N MET A 316 0.52 -13.64 0.32
CA MET A 316 1.33 -14.10 1.46
C MET A 316 2.17 -13.00 2.12
N GLU A 317 2.28 -11.83 1.49
CA GLU A 317 3.16 -10.75 1.95
C GLU A 317 2.73 -10.22 3.32
N LYS A 318 3.69 -10.01 4.21
CA LYS A 318 3.40 -9.54 5.57
C LYS A 318 3.25 -8.03 5.56
N LYS A 319 2.30 -7.53 6.35
CA LYS A 319 2.12 -6.08 6.49
C LYS A 319 3.37 -5.42 7.05
N ARG A 320 3.76 -4.31 6.42
CA ARG A 320 4.75 -3.35 6.95
C ARG A 320 4.19 -1.94 6.88
N ALA A 321 4.45 -1.12 7.89
CA ALA A 321 4.08 0.30 7.82
C ALA A 321 5.06 1.08 6.94
N ILE A 322 4.55 1.98 6.11
CA ILE A 322 5.31 2.74 5.11
C ILE A 322 6.57 3.40 5.70
N GLN A 323 6.51 3.94 6.93
CA GLN A 323 7.64 4.60 7.56
C GLN A 323 8.84 3.66 7.83
N PHE A 324 8.58 2.38 8.05
CA PHE A 324 9.62 1.36 8.24
C PHE A 324 9.98 0.69 6.92
N GLY A 325 8.99 0.55 6.03
CA GLY A 325 9.15 -0.09 4.74
C GLY A 325 10.00 0.71 3.77
N SER A 326 9.79 2.03 3.70
CA SER A 326 10.56 2.97 2.88
C SER A 326 11.83 3.51 3.55
N ARG A 327 12.08 3.11 4.81
CA ARG A 327 13.19 3.59 5.67
C ARG A 327 13.15 5.09 6.05
N THR A 328 11.99 5.75 5.98
CA THR A 328 11.84 7.15 6.42
C THR A 328 11.87 7.36 7.93
N ALA A 329 11.58 6.33 8.72
CA ALA A 329 11.56 6.44 10.18
C ALA A 329 12.97 6.53 10.78
N LYS A 330 13.09 7.28 11.87
CA LYS A 330 14.26 7.30 12.77
C LYS A 330 15.58 7.62 12.06
N MET A 331 15.60 8.57 11.12
CA MET A 331 16.84 8.94 10.44
C MET A 331 17.86 9.64 11.36
N GLU A 332 17.41 10.53 12.25
CA GLU A 332 18.28 11.36 13.11
C GLU A 332 18.63 10.68 14.45
N SER A 333 17.61 10.27 15.22
CA SER A 333 17.78 9.66 16.55
C SER A 333 17.05 8.32 16.67
N GLY A 334 17.72 7.31 17.23
CA GLY A 334 17.13 6.00 17.49
C GLY A 334 16.22 5.99 18.72
N ARG A 335 16.25 7.06 19.51
CA ARG A 335 15.50 7.22 20.76
C ARG A 335 14.16 7.95 20.57
N SER A 336 13.93 8.58 19.42
CA SER A 336 12.65 9.26 19.16
C SER A 336 11.52 8.23 19.04
N ARG A 337 10.41 8.50 19.72
CA ARG A 337 9.17 7.71 19.62
C ARG A 337 8.35 8.27 18.46
N GLY A 338 7.62 7.42 17.74
CA GLY A 338 6.75 7.89 16.66
C GLY A 338 5.69 8.92 17.11
N THR A 339 5.31 8.91 18.39
CA THR A 339 4.38 9.86 19.01
C THR A 339 5.05 11.13 19.54
N GLN A 340 6.37 11.28 19.38
CA GLN A 340 7.08 12.49 19.79
C GLN A 340 6.60 13.65 18.94
N VAL A 341 6.19 14.73 19.62
CA VAL A 341 5.79 15.98 18.96
C VAL A 341 7.02 16.68 18.43
N LEU A 342 6.90 17.18 17.21
CA LEU A 342 7.88 17.98 16.52
C LEU A 342 7.71 19.44 16.91
N GLU A 343 8.82 20.08 17.25
CA GLU A 343 8.91 21.54 17.40
C GLU A 343 8.74 22.27 16.07
#